data_AF-A0A2W4RBU8-F1
#
_entry.id   AF-A0A2W4RBU8-F1
#
_cell.length_a   1.000
_cell.length_b   1.000
_cell.length_c   1.000
_cell.angle_alpha   90.00
_cell.angle_beta   90.00
_cell.angle_gamma   90.00
#
_symmetry.space_group_name_H-M   'P 1'
#
loop_
_entity.id
_entity.type
_entity.pdbx_description
1 polymer ?
#
loop_
_entity_poly.entity_id
_entity_poly.type
_entity_poly.pdbx_seq_one_letter_code
_entity_poly.pdbx_strand_id
1 'polypeptide(L)' 'LACLWIAGVAYVAGINWPVFPLDLPASDPDVRAVYERAVWAHAAQYSLIALVPAAVLFGISRAVSRRRSKVS' A
#
# COMPACT_ATOMS: atom_id res chain seq x y z
N LEU A 1 16.87 -0.17 -7.32
CA LEU A 1 15.92 0.93 -7.04
C LEU A 1 14.55 0.41 -6.61
N ALA A 2 13.85 -0.38 -7.44
CA ALA A 2 12.54 -0.94 -7.08
C ALA A 2 12.57 -1.76 -5.78
N CYS A 3 13.60 -2.61 -5.58
CA CYS A 3 13.75 -3.37 -4.34
C CYS A 3 13.98 -2.46 -3.12
N LEU A 4 14.71 -1.34 -3.28
CA LEU A 4 14.92 -0.37 -2.19
C LEU A 4 13.61 0.35 -1.84
N TRP A 5 12.79 0.68 -2.84
CA TRP A 5 11.47 1.26 -2.62
C TRP A 5 10.57 0.30 -1.84
N ILE A 6 10.46 -0.95 -2.30
CA ILE A 6 9.63 -1.97 -1.65
C ILE A 6 10.11 -2.20 -0.21
N ALA A 7 11.43 -2.31 0.01
CA ALA A 7 11.99 -2.44 1.34
C ALA A 7 11.68 -1.23 2.24
N GLY A 8 11.76 -0.01 1.71
CA GLY A 8 11.38 1.21 2.43
C GLY A 8 9.90 1.25 2.80
N VAL A 9 9.01 0.89 1.86
CA VAL A 9 7.56 0.81 2.11
C VAL A 9 7.25 -0.26 3.16
N ALA A 10 7.90 -1.43 3.09
CA ALA A 10 7.73 -2.50 4.07
C ALA A 10 8.21 -2.07 5.47
N TYR A 11 9.35 -1.38 5.56
CA TYR A 11 9.87 -0.85 6.81
C TYR A 11 8.91 0.16 7.45
N VAL A 12 8.40 1.12 6.67
CA VAL A 12 7.43 2.11 7.16
C VAL A 12 6.10 1.45 7.54
N ALA A 13 5.64 0.47 6.76
CA ALA A 13 4.43 -0.30 7.08
C ALA A 13 4.55 -1.05 8.40
N GLY A 14 5.74 -1.59 8.70
CA GLY A 14 6.02 -2.29 9.96
C GLY A 14 6.04 -1.35 11.17
N ILE A 15 6.63 -0.16 11.03
CA ILE A 15 6.65 0.83 12.12
C ILE A 15 5.25 1.35 12.45
N ASN A 16 4.42 1.55 11.42
CA ASN A 16 3.07 2.08 11.58
C ASN A 16 2.01 0.98 11.72
N TRP A 17 2.41 -0.23 12.11
CA TRP A 17 1.49 -1.36 12.16
C TRP A 17 0.34 -1.10 13.14
N PRO A 18 -0.92 -1.44 12.77
CA PRO A 18 -2.06 -1.30 13.68
C PRO A 18 -1.83 -2.08 14.98
N VAL A 19 -1.92 -1.37 16.10
CA VAL A 19 -1.78 -1.95 17.45
C VAL A 19 -3.13 -2.32 18.01
N PHE A 20 -3.19 -3.45 18.70
CA PHE A 20 -4.37 -3.87 19.42
C PHE A 20 -4.45 -3.09 20.75
N PRO A 21 -5.57 -2.44 21.07
CA PRO A 21 -5.72 -1.70 22.33
C PRO A 21 -5.68 -2.68 23.51
N LEU A 22 -4.75 -2.46 24.44
CA LEU A 22 -4.58 -3.29 25.64
C LEU A 22 -5.74 -3.15 26.63
N ASP A 23 -6.48 -2.04 26.56
CA ASP A 23 -7.57 -1.70 27.47
C ASP A 23 -8.90 -2.39 27.12
N LEU A 24 -8.96 -3.08 25.97
CA LEU A 24 -10.17 -3.76 25.50
C LEU A 24 -10.04 -5.29 25.62
N PRO A 25 -11.12 -5.99 26.01
CA PRO A 25 -11.10 -7.43 26.11
C PRO A 25 -10.85 -8.06 24.73
N ALA A 26 -9.73 -8.77 24.60
CA ALA A 26 -9.33 -9.44 23.35
C ALA A 26 -10.29 -10.56 22.91
N SER A 27 -11.13 -11.06 23.83
CA SER A 27 -12.16 -12.06 23.55
C SER A 27 -13.45 -11.47 22.96
N ASP A 28 -13.57 -10.14 22.91
CA ASP A 28 -14.73 -9.48 22.34
C ASP A 28 -14.69 -9.53 20.79
N PRO A 29 -15.67 -10.19 20.14
CA PRO A 29 -15.69 -10.32 18.69
C PRO A 29 -15.78 -8.97 17.97
N ASP A 30 -16.40 -7.95 18.57
CA ASP A 30 -16.55 -6.64 17.95
C ASP A 30 -15.21 -5.88 17.92
N VAL A 31 -14.44 -5.96 19.01
CA VAL A 31 -13.10 -5.37 19.08
C VAL A 31 -12.16 -6.02 18.08
N ARG A 32 -12.23 -7.36 17.95
CA ARG A 32 -11.43 -8.09 16.96
C ARG A 32 -11.80 -7.72 15.53
N ALA A 33 -13.09 -7.56 15.23
CA ALA A 33 -13.54 -7.14 13.89
C ALA A 33 -13.05 -5.73 13.52
N VAL A 34 -13.00 -4.79 14.47
CA VAL A 34 -12.44 -3.45 14.25
C VAL A 34 -10.94 -3.53 13.97
N TYR A 35 -10.20 -4.32 14.75
CA TYR A 35 -8.77 -4.53 14.53
C TYR A 35 -8.48 -5.14 13.15
N GLU A 36 -9.21 -6.18 12.76
CA GLU A 36 -9.07 -6.82 11.45
C GLU A 36 -9.33 -5.84 10.31
N ARG A 37 -10.36 -4.98 10.42
CA ARG A 37 -10.61 -3.91 9.45
C ARG A 37 -9.45 -2.93 9.35
N ALA A 38 -8.86 -2.54 10.47
CA ALA A 38 -7.70 -1.65 10.49
C ALA A 38 -6.47 -2.30 9.82
N VAL A 39 -6.21 -3.58 10.09
CA VAL A 39 -5.14 -4.35 9.43
C VAL A 39 -5.37 -4.43 7.93
N TRP A 40 -6.60 -4.72 7.49
CA TRP A 40 -6.94 -4.75 6.06
C TRP A 40 -6.76 -3.40 5.38
N ALA A 41 -7.23 -2.32 6.00
CA ALA A 41 -7.05 -0.96 5.48
C ALA A 41 -5.56 -0.59 5.36
N HIS A 42 -4.77 -0.92 6.38
CA HIS A 42 -3.32 -0.70 6.39
C HIS A 42 -2.62 -1.48 5.29
N ALA A 43 -2.88 -2.78 5.19
CA ALA A 43 -2.32 -3.64 4.17
C ALA A 43 -2.66 -3.15 2.76
N ALA A 44 -3.92 -2.75 2.52
CA ALA A 44 -4.36 -2.18 1.25
C ALA A 44 -3.61 -0.88 0.91
N GLN A 45 -3.51 0.05 1.86
CA GLN A 45 -2.83 1.33 1.67
C GLN A 45 -1.36 1.13 1.30
N TYR A 46 -0.59 0.36 2.08
CA TYR A 46 0.83 0.17 1.81
C TYR A 46 1.10 -0.67 0.57
N SER A 47 0.21 -1.60 0.22
CA SER A 47 0.27 -2.31 -1.07
C SER A 47 0.11 -1.35 -2.25
N LEU A 48 -0.82 -0.39 -2.18
CA LEU A 48 -1.00 0.62 -3.22
C LEU A 48 0.22 1.54 -3.34
N ILE A 49 0.81 1.95 -2.22
CA ILE A 49 2.04 2.77 -2.20
C ILE A 49 3.22 2.00 -2.82
N ALA A 50 3.33 0.69 -2.55
CA ALA A 50 4.37 -0.15 -3.15
C ALA A 50 4.28 -0.21 -4.68
N LEU A 51 3.08 -0.08 -5.25
CA LEU A 51 2.84 -0.11 -6.69
C LEU A 51 3.12 1.23 -7.40
N VAL A 52 3.35 2.32 -6.68
CA VAL A 52 3.56 3.67 -7.24
C VAL A 52 4.64 3.68 -8.34
N PRO A 53 5.84 3.11 -8.16
CA PRO A 53 6.86 3.12 -9.22
C PRO A 53 6.41 2.41 -10.50
N ALA A 54 5.70 1.29 -10.37
CA ALA A 54 5.17 0.55 -11.52
C ALA A 54 4.07 1.35 -12.24
N ALA A 55 3.16 1.98 -11.48
CA ALA A 55 2.12 2.84 -12.04
C ALA A 55 2.71 4.06 -12.77
N VAL A 56 3.77 4.68 -12.24
CA VAL A 56 4.48 5.79 -12.88
C VAL A 56 5.12 5.34 -14.19
N LEU A 57 5.85 4.21 -14.19
CA LEU A 57 6.48 3.67 -15.40
C LEU A 57 5.44 3.35 -16.48
N PHE A 58 4.31 2.74 -16.10
CA PHE A 58 3.22 2.45 -17.02
C PHE A 58 2.53 3.71 -17.56
N GLY A 59 2.35 4.73 -16.72
CA GLY A 59 1.78 6.02 -17.13
C GLY A 59 2.69 6.73 -18.14
N ILE A 60 3.99 6.78 -17.89
CA ILE A 60 4.99 7.38 -18.78
C ILE A 60 5.02 6.63 -20.11
N SER A 61 5.14 5.30 -20.09
CA SER A 61 5.20 4.51 -21.33
C SER A 61 3.96 4.72 -22.19
N ARG A 62 2.76 4.71 -21.57
CA ARG A 62 1.50 4.98 -22.26
C ARG A 62 1.42 6.40 -22.83
N ALA A 63 1.90 7.41 -22.11
CA ALA A 63 1.92 8.79 -22.58
C ALA A 63 2.86 8.98 -23.78
N VAL A 64 4.04 8.34 -23.76
CA VAL A 64 5.00 8.35 -24.85
C VAL A 64 4.45 7.63 -26.08
N SER A 65 3.87 6.43 -25.91
CA SER A 65 3.24 5.68 -27.01
C SER A 65 2.12 6.49 -27.68
N ARG A 66 1.26 7.16 -26.89
CA ARG A 66 0.20 8.03 -27.42
C ARG A 66 0.73 9.21 -28.23
N ARG A 67 1.86 9.80 -27.83
CA ARG A 67 2.48 10.90 -28.59
C ARG A 67 3.06 10.41 -29.91
N ARG A 68 3.72 9.24 -29.91
CA ARG A 68 4.31 8.66 -31.13
C ARG A 68 3.24 8.30 -32.17
N SER A 69 2.09 7.76 -31.76
CA SER A 69 0.99 7.45 -32.67
C SER A 69 0.28 8.67 -33.27
N LYS A 70 0.48 9.89 -32.74
CA LYS A 70 -0.12 11.12 -33.29
C LYS A 70 0.79 11.86 -34.29
N VAL A 71 2.06 11.45 -34.39
CA VAL A 71 3.08 12.12 -35.24
C VAL A 71 3.35 11.31 -36.53
N SER A 72 2.88 10.05 -36.58
CA SER A 72 2.79 9.25 -37.81
C SER A 72 1.45 9.45 -38.48
#